data_AF-A0A2D7XZH1-F1
#
_entry.id   AF-A0A2D7XZH1-F1
#
_cell.length_a   1.000
_cell.length_b   1.000
_cell.length_c   1.000
_cell.angle_alpha   90.00
_cell.angle_beta   90.00
_cell.angle_gamma   90.00
#
_symmetry.space_group_name_H-M   'P 1'
#
loop_
_entity.id
_entity.type
_entity.pdbx_description
1 polymer ?
#
loop_
_entity_poly.entity_id
_entity_poly.type
_entity_poly.pdbx_seq_one_letter_code
_entity_poly.pdbx_strand_id
1 'polypeptide(L)'
;MRTLETLIKRVKKDIDALSVEAGRAQAAKNDIIAEQAMQAASLEAEAGQFDGSPMTALGMAAYFDRQKARRAQLATALDYAEKAYEECQKALTSAFAELKRLEHLVAQEKLRARHEAEKAEQAAFDERSAQQAGRRSY
;
A
#
# COMPACT_ATOMS: atom_id res chain seq x y z
N MET A 1 11.92 22.32 9.42
CA MET A 1 11.18 21.47 10.38
C MET A 1 9.65 21.43 10.24
N ARG A 2 8.85 22.45 10.61
CA ARG A 2 7.36 22.34 10.63
C ARG A 2 6.75 21.86 9.31
N THR A 3 7.30 22.28 8.16
CA THR A 3 6.80 21.88 6.84
C THR A 3 7.06 20.40 6.53
N LEU A 4 8.26 19.88 6.81
CA LEU A 4 8.60 18.47 6.59
C LEU A 4 7.81 17.54 7.51
N GLU A 5 7.60 17.93 8.76
CA GLU A 5 6.77 17.16 9.71
C GLU A 5 5.31 17.09 9.26
N THR A 6 4.77 18.16 8.70
CA THR A 6 3.41 18.17 8.11
C THR A 6 3.33 17.26 6.89
N LEU A 7 4.35 17.27 6.01
CA LEU A 7 4.42 16.36 4.86
C LEU A 7 4.47 14.90 5.31
N ILE A 8 5.28 14.57 6.31
CA ILE A 8 5.33 13.22 6.90
C ILE A 8 3.95 12.79 7.42
N LYS A 9 3.24 13.67 8.13
CA LYS A 9 1.88 13.37 8.62
C LYS A 9 0.91 13.10 7.48
N ARG A 10 0.99 13.88 6.40
CA ARG A 10 0.17 13.69 5.21
C ARG A 10 0.46 12.34 4.55
N VAL A 11 1.73 12.04 4.26
CA VAL A 11 2.12 10.76 3.64
C VAL A 11 1.70 9.56 4.50
N LYS A 12 1.80 9.65 5.84
CA LYS A 12 1.29 8.60 6.73
C LYS A 12 -0.22 8.39 6.59
N LYS A 13 -1.00 9.47 6.51
CA LYS A 13 -2.44 9.39 6.28
C LYS A 13 -2.76 8.77 4.91
N ASP A 14 -1.97 9.09 3.89
CA ASP A 14 -2.14 8.54 2.55
C ASP A 14 -1.81 7.02 2.55
N ILE A 15 -0.76 6.60 3.27
CA ILE A 15 -0.44 5.17 3.48
C ILE A 15 -1.59 4.44 4.18
N ASP A 16 -2.17 5.03 5.24
CA ASP A 16 -3.27 4.40 5.97
C ASP A 16 -4.50 4.23 5.07
N ALA A 17 -4.85 5.27 4.28
CA ALA A 17 -5.95 5.22 3.33
C ALA A 17 -5.72 4.16 2.24
N LEU A 18 -4.54 4.14 1.63
CA LEU A 18 -4.16 3.15 0.62
C LEU A 18 -4.13 1.73 1.18
N SER A 19 -3.75 1.55 2.46
CA SER A 19 -3.74 0.24 3.11
C SER A 19 -5.15 -0.31 3.29
N VAL A 20 -6.11 0.56 3.65
CA VAL A 20 -7.53 0.19 3.72
C VAL A 20 -8.06 -0.19 2.34
N GLU A 21 -7.71 0.58 1.31
CA GLU A 21 -8.15 0.32 -0.07
C GLU A 21 -7.55 -0.98 -0.63
N ALA A 22 -6.25 -1.22 -0.42
CA ALA A 22 -5.58 -2.48 -0.74
C ALA A 22 -6.26 -3.67 -0.04
N GLY A 23 -6.61 -3.51 1.24
CA GLY A 23 -7.34 -4.54 1.99
C GLY A 23 -8.72 -4.84 1.40
N ARG A 24 -9.46 -3.81 0.97
CA ARG A 24 -10.75 -3.98 0.29
C ARG A 24 -10.61 -4.67 -1.07
N ALA A 25 -9.62 -4.28 -1.87
CA ALA A 25 -9.34 -4.92 -3.16
C ALA A 25 -8.95 -6.39 -2.99
N GLN A 26 -8.13 -6.70 -1.98
CA GLN A 26 -7.75 -8.08 -1.65
C GLN A 26 -8.95 -8.90 -1.17
N ALA A 27 -9.84 -8.32 -0.36
CA ALA A 27 -11.07 -8.99 0.08
C ALA A 27 -11.98 -9.31 -1.12
N ALA A 28 -12.24 -8.33 -1.99
CA ALA A 28 -13.03 -8.53 -3.21
C ALA A 28 -12.42 -9.62 -4.12
N LYS A 29 -11.09 -9.63 -4.27
CA LYS A 29 -10.38 -10.70 -4.98
C LYS A 29 -10.66 -12.08 -4.36
N ASN A 30 -10.54 -12.20 -3.04
CA ASN A 30 -10.77 -13.46 -2.33
C ASN A 30 -12.22 -13.94 -2.47
N ASP A 31 -13.19 -13.03 -2.41
CA ASP A 31 -14.61 -13.33 -2.58
C ASP A 31 -14.88 -13.88 -3.99
N ILE A 32 -14.29 -13.28 -5.04
CA ILE A 32 -14.41 -13.76 -6.42
C ILE A 32 -13.79 -15.15 -6.57
N ILE A 33 -12.63 -15.41 -5.95
CA ILE A 33 -11.99 -16.73 -5.97
C ILE A 33 -12.86 -17.77 -5.26
N ALA A 34 -13.47 -17.41 -4.13
CA ALA A 34 -14.40 -18.27 -3.42
C ALA A 34 -15.64 -18.59 -4.28
N GLU A 35 -16.22 -17.59 -4.95
CA GLU A 35 -17.32 -17.80 -5.89
C GLU A 35 -16.94 -18.72 -7.06
N GLN A 36 -15.75 -18.57 -7.64
CA GLN A 36 -15.25 -19.46 -8.68
C GLN A 36 -15.13 -20.92 -8.18
N ALA A 37 -14.63 -21.11 -6.96
CA ALA A 37 -14.53 -22.43 -6.35
C ALA A 37 -15.91 -23.05 -6.10
N MET A 38 -16.87 -22.26 -5.60
CA MET A 38 -18.25 -22.71 -5.41
C MET A 38 -18.91 -23.07 -6.74
N GLN A 39 -18.68 -22.28 -7.78
CA GLN A 39 -19.20 -22.56 -9.13
C GLN A 39 -18.63 -23.87 -9.69
N ALA A 40 -17.33 -24.11 -9.51
CA ALA A 40 -16.68 -25.35 -9.93
C ALA A 40 -17.26 -26.57 -9.18
N ALA A 41 -17.42 -26.47 -7.86
CA ALA A 41 -18.04 -27.54 -7.06
C ALA A 41 -19.50 -27.81 -7.47
N SER A 42 -20.28 -26.75 -7.75
CA SER A 42 -21.66 -26.88 -8.23
C SER A 42 -21.75 -27.55 -9.60
N LEU A 43 -20.79 -27.29 -10.49
CA LEU A 43 -20.70 -27.95 -11.79
C LEU A 43 -20.39 -29.44 -11.65
N GLU A 44 -19.48 -29.81 -10.75
CA GLU A 44 -19.16 -31.22 -10.47
C GLU A 44 -20.34 -31.97 -9.85
N ALA A 45 -21.05 -31.34 -8.92
CA ALA A 45 -22.24 -31.91 -8.30
C ALA A 45 -23.36 -32.18 -9.33
N GLU A 46 -23.63 -31.22 -10.22
CA GLU A 46 -24.63 -31.41 -11.27
C GLU A 46 -24.20 -32.42 -12.34
N ALA A 47 -22.90 -32.48 -12.69
CA ALA A 47 -22.38 -33.51 -13.58
C ALA A 47 -22.57 -34.93 -13.00
N GLY A 48 -22.47 -35.08 -11.67
CA GLY A 48 -22.74 -36.34 -10.98
C GLY A 48 -24.22 -36.76 -10.95
N GLN A 49 -25.15 -35.85 -11.25
CA GLN A 49 -26.60 -36.12 -11.28
C GLN A 49 -27.10 -36.50 -12.68
N PHE A 50 -26.23 -36.47 -13.69
CA PHE A 50 -26.60 -36.83 -15.06
C PHE A 50 -26.88 -38.34 -15.18
N ASP A 51 -28.12 -38.68 -15.53
CA ASP A 51 -28.60 -40.07 -15.65
C ASP A 51 -28.50 -40.65 -17.08
N GLY A 52 -27.96 -39.88 -18.03
CA GLY A 52 -27.83 -40.30 -19.43
C GLY A 52 -29.10 -40.09 -20.28
N SER A 53 -30.21 -39.59 -19.70
CA SER A 53 -31.45 -39.42 -20.45
C SER A 53 -31.42 -38.19 -21.38
N PRO A 54 -32.11 -38.24 -22.54
CA PRO A 54 -32.16 -37.09 -23.45
C PRO A 54 -32.81 -35.84 -22.85
N MET A 55 -33.75 -36.03 -21.91
CA MET A 55 -34.43 -34.92 -21.23
C MET A 55 -33.54 -34.23 -20.20
N THR A 56 -32.71 -34.97 -19.46
CA THR A 56 -31.71 -34.36 -18.57
C THR A 56 -30.60 -33.66 -19.37
N ALA A 57 -30.17 -34.25 -20.49
CA ALA A 57 -29.18 -33.64 -21.38
C ALA A 57 -29.62 -32.26 -21.93
N LEU A 58 -30.89 -32.11 -22.29
CA LEU A 58 -31.43 -30.87 -22.84
C LEU A 58 -31.52 -29.75 -21.78
N GLY A 59 -31.89 -30.09 -20.54
CA GLY A 59 -31.87 -29.17 -19.41
C GLY A 59 -30.46 -28.75 -19.00
N MET A 60 -29.50 -29.67 -19.06
CA MET A 60 -28.10 -29.40 -18.72
C MET A 60 -27.40 -28.49 -19.74
N ALA A 61 -27.76 -28.53 -21.02
CA ALA A 61 -27.14 -27.69 -22.05
C ALA A 61 -27.30 -26.18 -21.73
N ALA A 62 -28.52 -25.74 -21.43
CA ALA A 62 -28.79 -24.35 -21.07
C ALA A 62 -28.13 -23.94 -19.75
N TYR A 63 -28.04 -24.87 -18.79
CA TYR A 63 -27.31 -24.68 -17.54
C TYR A 63 -25.81 -24.48 -17.79
N PHE A 64 -25.17 -25.33 -18.60
CA PHE A 64 -23.75 -25.21 -18.94
C PHE A 64 -23.43 -23.90 -19.63
N ASP A 65 -24.29 -23.40 -20.52
CA ASP A 65 -24.04 -22.13 -21.18
C ASP A 65 -24.14 -20.94 -20.21
N ARG A 66 -25.07 -20.97 -19.25
CA ARG A 66 -25.11 -19.98 -18.16
C ARG A 66 -23.86 -20.06 -17.28
N GLN A 67 -23.39 -21.28 -16.99
CA GLN A 67 -22.19 -21.46 -16.18
C GLN A 67 -20.92 -20.97 -16.92
N LYS A 68 -20.81 -21.21 -18.24
CA LYS A 68 -19.72 -20.63 -19.05
C LYS A 68 -19.74 -19.11 -19.01
N ALA A 69 -20.92 -18.49 -19.18
CA ALA A 69 -21.07 -17.04 -19.13
C ALA A 69 -20.68 -16.49 -17.75
N ARG A 70 -21.15 -17.10 -16.66
CA ARG A 70 -20.79 -16.71 -15.29
C ARG A 70 -19.29 -16.87 -15.03
N ARG A 71 -18.66 -17.94 -15.51
CA ARG A 71 -17.22 -18.16 -15.38
C ARG A 71 -16.42 -17.08 -16.09
N ALA A 72 -16.83 -16.70 -17.30
CA ALA A 72 -16.20 -15.60 -18.04
C ALA A 72 -16.34 -14.27 -17.29
N GLN A 73 -17.53 -13.98 -16.74
CA GLN A 73 -17.75 -12.78 -15.92
C GLN A 73 -16.86 -12.75 -14.67
N LEU A 74 -16.77 -13.86 -13.94
CA LEU A 74 -15.93 -13.97 -12.76
C LEU A 74 -14.43 -13.86 -13.10
N ALA A 75 -14.01 -14.41 -14.24
CA ALA A 75 -12.63 -14.26 -14.70
C ALA A 75 -12.28 -12.80 -15.02
N THR A 76 -13.17 -12.09 -15.72
CA THR A 76 -13.00 -10.65 -15.97
C THR A 76 -13.02 -9.83 -14.68
N ALA A 77 -13.94 -10.12 -13.75
CA ALA A 77 -14.00 -9.46 -12.45
C ALA A 77 -12.72 -9.69 -11.64
N LEU A 78 -12.17 -10.92 -11.68
CA LEU A 78 -10.92 -11.26 -11.00
C LEU A 78 -9.75 -10.44 -11.56
N ASP A 79 -9.60 -10.35 -12.90
CA ASP A 79 -8.56 -9.54 -13.53
C ASP A 79 -8.64 -8.06 -13.12
N TYR A 80 -9.84 -7.49 -13.02
CA TYR A 80 -10.02 -6.13 -12.53
C TYR A 80 -9.64 -5.99 -11.05
N ALA A 81 -10.05 -6.93 -10.20
CA ALA A 81 -9.71 -6.91 -8.77
C ALA A 81 -8.19 -7.09 -8.53
N GLU A 82 -7.53 -7.92 -9.33
CA GLU A 82 -6.08 -8.11 -9.30
C GLU A 82 -5.33 -6.84 -9.69
N LYS A 83 -5.74 -6.19 -10.79
CA LYS A 83 -5.17 -4.91 -11.21
C LYS A 83 -5.34 -3.83 -10.15
N ALA A 84 -6.54 -3.70 -9.58
CA ALA A 84 -6.80 -2.73 -8.53
C ALA A 84 -5.91 -2.97 -7.29
N TYR A 85 -5.74 -4.23 -6.89
CA TYR A 85 -4.86 -4.59 -5.78
C TYR A 85 -3.39 -4.29 -6.09
N GLU A 86 -2.91 -4.63 -7.28
CA GLU A 86 -1.53 -4.34 -7.72
C GLU A 86 -1.24 -2.84 -7.77
N GLU A 87 -2.19 -2.03 -8.26
CA GLU A 87 -2.08 -0.58 -8.28
C GLU A 87 -1.99 -0.01 -6.87
N CYS A 88 -2.82 -0.50 -5.94
CA CYS A 88 -2.73 -0.11 -4.52
C CYS A 88 -1.36 -0.49 -3.91
N GLN A 89 -0.83 -1.68 -4.22
CA GLN A 89 0.49 -2.10 -3.73
C GLN A 89 1.62 -1.22 -4.28
N LYS A 90 1.57 -0.85 -5.56
CA LYS A 90 2.55 0.06 -6.18
C LYS A 90 2.47 1.45 -5.55
N ALA A 91 1.27 1.96 -5.31
CA ALA A 91 1.04 3.24 -4.64
C ALA A 91 1.57 3.22 -3.19
N LEU A 92 1.28 2.17 -2.42
CA LEU A 92 1.80 1.97 -1.07
C LEU A 92 3.32 1.96 -1.04
N THR A 93 3.95 1.20 -1.94
CA THR A 93 5.41 1.11 -2.04
C THR A 93 6.03 2.49 -2.29
N SER A 94 5.43 3.26 -3.19
CA SER A 94 5.86 4.62 -3.50
C SER A 94 5.70 5.57 -2.30
N ALA A 95 4.57 5.50 -1.60
CA ALA A 95 4.30 6.32 -0.42
C ALA A 95 5.27 5.98 0.74
N PHE A 96 5.59 4.71 0.96
CA PHE A 96 6.60 4.30 1.94
C PHE A 96 8.00 4.81 1.58
N ALA A 97 8.37 4.76 0.29
CA ALA A 97 9.65 5.30 -0.17
C ALA A 97 9.73 6.82 0.06
N GLU A 98 8.65 7.55 -0.21
CA GLU A 98 8.55 8.98 0.07
C GLU A 98 8.65 9.28 1.57
N LEU A 99 7.91 8.54 2.41
CA LEU A 99 7.98 8.66 3.86
C LEU A 99 9.43 8.53 4.35
N LYS A 100 10.15 7.51 3.88
CA LYS A 100 11.56 7.28 4.26
C LYS A 100 12.47 8.43 3.82
N ARG A 101 12.26 9.00 2.63
CA ARG A 101 13.00 10.18 2.17
C ARG A 101 12.74 11.38 3.08
N LEU A 102 11.49 11.66 3.43
CA LEU A 102 11.14 12.77 4.31
C LEU A 102 11.71 12.59 5.72
N GLU A 103 11.63 11.38 6.28
CA GLU A 103 12.25 11.04 7.58
C GLU A 103 13.77 11.29 7.56
N HIS A 104 14.43 10.91 6.47
CA HIS A 104 15.86 11.15 6.29
C HIS A 104 16.20 12.65 6.22
N LEU A 105 15.43 13.44 5.47
CA LEU A 105 15.62 14.89 5.38
C LEU A 105 15.46 15.57 6.75
N VAL A 106 14.46 15.16 7.54
CA VAL A 106 14.28 15.67 8.91
C VAL A 106 15.48 15.33 9.79
N ALA A 107 16.03 14.12 9.68
CA ALA A 107 17.22 13.73 10.42
C ALA A 107 18.45 14.58 10.03
N GLN A 108 18.65 14.83 8.73
CA GLN A 108 19.72 15.69 8.25
C GLN A 108 19.57 17.15 8.73
N GLU A 109 18.37 17.73 8.68
CA GLU A 109 18.14 19.08 9.21
C GLU A 109 18.45 19.16 10.70
N LYS A 110 18.02 18.16 11.49
CA LYS A 110 18.31 18.09 12.93
C LYS A 110 19.80 18.03 13.21
N LEU A 111 20.56 17.26 12.43
CA LEU A 111 22.02 17.18 12.56
C LEU A 111 22.69 18.50 12.20
N ARG A 112 22.27 19.14 11.10
CA ARG A 112 22.81 20.46 10.71
C ARG A 112 22.56 21.51 11.77
N ALA A 113 21.34 21.59 12.30
CA ALA A 113 20.99 22.54 13.35
C ALA A 113 21.82 22.33 14.63
N ARG A 114 22.14 21.07 14.99
CA ARG A 114 23.04 20.77 16.12
C ARG A 114 24.46 21.26 15.86
N HIS A 115 25.01 20.96 14.68
CA HIS A 115 26.36 21.42 14.33
C HIS A 115 26.46 22.94 14.24
N GLU A 116 25.42 23.62 13.77
CA GLU A 116 25.36 25.08 13.76
C GLU A 116 25.34 25.65 15.18
N ALA A 117 24.57 25.05 16.09
CA ALA A 117 24.55 25.45 17.50
C ALA A 117 25.90 25.22 18.19
N GLU A 118 26.53 24.05 17.98
CA GLU A 118 27.87 23.72 18.50
C GLU A 118 28.92 24.71 17.99
N LYS A 119 28.89 25.05 16.70
CA LYS A 119 29.80 26.05 16.11
C LYS A 119 29.59 27.44 16.69
N ALA A 120 28.33 27.85 16.90
CA ALA A 120 28.01 29.13 17.49
C ALA A 120 28.49 29.23 18.95
N GLU A 121 28.32 28.14 19.73
CA GLU A 121 28.80 28.07 21.10
C GLU A 121 30.33 28.11 21.17
N GLN A 122 31.01 27.35 20.30
CA GLN A 122 32.48 27.36 20.22
C GLN A 122 33.00 28.74 19.84
N ALA A 123 32.40 29.39 18.83
CA ALA A 123 32.79 30.75 18.42
C ALA A 123 32.61 31.77 19.57
N ALA A 124 31.52 31.67 20.32
CA ALA A 124 31.28 32.52 21.47
C ALA A 124 32.27 32.26 22.62
N PHE A 125 32.68 30.99 22.82
CA PHE A 125 33.71 30.63 23.80
C PHE A 125 35.10 31.17 23.41
N ASP A 126 35.47 31.02 22.13
CA ASP A 126 36.75 31.50 21.60
C ASP A 126 36.84 33.03 21.70
N GLU A 127 35.75 33.75 21.38
CA GLU A 127 35.67 35.22 21.49
C GLU A 127 35.84 35.69 22.95
N ARG A 128 35.15 35.06 23.90
CA ARG A 128 35.30 35.38 25.34
C ARG A 128 36.70 35.11 25.86
N SER A 129 37.32 34.02 25.40
CA SER A 129 38.68 33.64 25.77
C SER A 129 39.69 34.67 25.25
N ALA A 130 39.55 35.11 24.01
CA ALA A 130 40.38 36.17 23.42
C ALA A 130 40.24 37.50 24.16
N GLN A 131 39.01 37.89 24.53
CA GLN A 131 38.77 39.12 25.31
C GLN A 131 39.38 39.06 26.73
N GLN A 132 39.33 37.90 27.40
CA GLN A 132 39.97 37.73 28.70
C GLN A 132 41.50 37.72 28.62
N ALA A 133 42.07 37.10 27.58
CA ALA A 133 43.51 37.13 27.35
C ALA A 133 44.02 38.56 27.10
N GLY A 134 43.32 39.33 26.26
CA GLY A 134 43.66 40.73 25.98
C GLY A 134 43.50 41.67 27.20
N ARG A 135 42.64 41.33 28.17
CA ARG A 135 42.52 42.07 29.44
C ARG A 135 43.60 41.76 30.46
N ARG A 136 44.27 40.59 30.37
CA ARG A 136 45.36 40.18 31.28
C ARG A 136 46.74 40.68 30.83
N SER A 137 46.87 41.18 29.61
CA SER A 137 48.13 41.65 29.02
C SER A 137 48.40 43.14 29.20
N TYR A 138 47.63 43.84 30.04
CA TYR A 138 47.83 45.23 30.44
C TYR A 138 48.14 45.33 31.93
#